data_AF-A0A067Q585-F1
#
_entry.id   AF-A0A067Q585-F1
#
_cell.length_a   1.000
_cell.length_b   1.000
_cell.length_c   1.000
_cell.angle_alpha   90.00
_cell.angle_beta   90.00
_cell.angle_gamma   90.00
#
_symmetry.space_group_name_H-M   'P 1'
#
loop_
_entity.id
_entity.type
_entity.pdbx_description
1 polymer ?
#
loop_
_entity_poly.entity_id
_entity_poly.type
_entity_poly.pdbx_seq_one_letter_code
_entity_poly.pdbx_strand_id
1 'polypeptide(L)'
;MSSLRFLVFIAFAFSILPSCISTTNATNSPVCPGLIPRCQGWHSRAVPYPSKSTFTPTLQSLSFMVRSCSMADADGLVLALFEPNIAVAKTGHLLLLQPEDFNCLTNLASITSRKYKGSWDVKTDVSCQSTDLLCVPVRDSNPSHRFVVTSVSAYIPGDQSRELEEPEQGFYELPDTVAAFFDAVHETYWCFPLQSYDQRMIARVKAVIGDLLAL
;
A
#
# COMPACT_ATOMS: atom_id res chain seq x y z
N MET A 1 55.27 20.53 -55.17
CA MET A 1 54.10 21.02 -54.41
C MET A 1 53.10 19.88 -54.34
N SER A 2 53.20 19.08 -53.28
CA SER A 2 52.48 17.81 -53.11
C SER A 2 51.10 18.04 -52.53
N SER A 3 50.06 17.50 -53.17
CA SER A 3 48.68 17.47 -52.66
C SER A 3 48.35 16.03 -52.26
N LEU A 4 48.37 15.77 -50.95
CA LEU A 4 48.01 14.49 -50.35
C LEU A 4 46.57 14.62 -49.85
N ARG A 5 45.61 13.98 -50.53
CA ARG A 5 44.20 13.92 -50.11
C ARG A 5 43.98 12.65 -49.29
N PHE A 6 43.75 12.81 -47.98
CA PHE A 6 43.28 11.73 -47.10
C PHE A 6 41.77 11.59 -47.26
N LEU A 7 41.32 10.45 -47.79
CA LEU A 7 39.93 10.00 -47.75
C LEU A 7 39.73 9.17 -46.47
N VAL A 8 38.99 9.72 -45.51
CA VAL A 8 38.54 9.00 -44.30
C VAL A 8 37.20 8.35 -44.62
N PHE A 9 37.17 7.03 -44.73
CA PHE A 9 35.93 6.26 -44.79
C PHE A 9 35.46 5.98 -43.35
N ILE A 10 34.35 6.61 -42.94
CA ILE A 10 33.66 6.30 -41.69
C ILE A 10 32.67 5.16 -41.97
N ALA A 11 32.98 3.96 -41.50
CA ALA A 11 32.06 2.84 -41.50
C ALA A 11 31.06 2.98 -40.34
N PHE A 12 29.81 3.34 -40.65
CA PHE A 12 28.70 3.29 -39.69
C PHE A 12 28.25 1.83 -39.52
N ALA A 13 28.63 1.22 -38.40
CA ALA A 13 28.04 -0.04 -37.96
C ALA A 13 26.65 0.24 -37.38
N PHE A 14 25.59 0.03 -38.17
CA PHE A 14 24.22 -0.03 -37.68
C PHE A 14 24.01 -1.36 -36.95
N SER A 15 24.12 -1.33 -35.62
CA SER A 15 23.68 -2.43 -34.76
C SER A 15 22.15 -2.43 -34.69
N ILE A 16 21.52 -3.35 -35.42
CA ILE A 16 20.09 -3.65 -35.35
C ILE A 16 19.84 -4.38 -34.03
N LEU A 17 19.26 -3.69 -33.05
CA LEU A 17 18.74 -4.33 -31.84
C LEU A 17 17.45 -5.09 -32.18
N PRO A 18 17.30 -6.37 -31.78
CA PRO A 18 16.04 -7.07 -31.92
C PRO A 18 15.04 -6.47 -30.93
N SER A 19 13.99 -5.86 -31.46
CA SER A 19 12.82 -5.45 -30.68
C SER A 19 12.09 -6.70 -30.18
N CYS A 20 12.23 -7.01 -28.90
CA CYS A 20 11.36 -7.99 -28.23
C CYS A 20 9.96 -7.38 -28.11
N ILE A 21 9.12 -7.59 -29.12
CA ILE A 21 7.68 -7.37 -29.01
C ILE A 21 7.12 -8.54 -28.22
N SER A 22 6.97 -8.38 -26.90
CA SER A 22 6.20 -9.29 -26.08
C SER A 22 4.72 -8.96 -26.23
N THR A 23 4.05 -9.60 -27.18
CA THR A 23 2.59 -9.64 -27.24
C THR A 23 2.11 -10.71 -26.25
N THR A 24 1.92 -10.34 -24.98
CA THR A 24 1.24 -11.22 -24.04
C THR A 24 -0.25 -10.98 -24.16
N ASN A 25 -0.92 -11.87 -24.89
CA ASN A 25 -2.36 -12.04 -24.79
C ASN A 25 -2.71 -12.31 -23.32
N ALA A 26 -3.58 -11.48 -22.76
CA ALA A 26 -4.19 -11.70 -21.45
C ALA A 26 -5.12 -12.92 -21.53
N THR A 27 -4.56 -14.11 -21.38
CA THR A 27 -5.33 -15.32 -21.10
C THR A 27 -5.53 -15.41 -19.59
N ASN A 28 -6.81 -15.36 -19.19
CA ASN A 28 -7.32 -15.66 -17.86
C ASN A 28 -6.60 -16.86 -17.25
N SER A 29 -5.67 -16.60 -16.33
CA SER A 29 -4.99 -17.64 -15.58
C SER A 29 -5.90 -18.09 -14.43
N PRO A 30 -6.10 -19.40 -14.24
CA PRO A 30 -6.91 -19.92 -13.14
C PRO A 30 -6.24 -19.60 -11.80
N VAL A 31 -6.97 -18.91 -10.92
CA VAL A 31 -6.52 -18.60 -9.56
C VAL A 31 -6.38 -19.91 -8.79
N CYS A 32 -5.15 -20.29 -8.44
CA CYS A 32 -4.90 -21.42 -7.54
C CYS A 32 -5.51 -21.12 -6.16
N PRO A 33 -6.46 -21.92 -5.65
CA PRO A 33 -6.96 -21.78 -4.29
C PRO A 33 -5.84 -22.18 -3.31
N GLY A 34 -5.27 -21.20 -2.61
CA GLY A 34 -4.30 -21.43 -1.54
C GLY A 34 -3.05 -20.53 -1.55
N LEU A 35 -2.81 -19.77 -2.61
CA LEU A 35 -1.73 -18.77 -2.63
C LEU A 35 -2.25 -17.43 -2.12
N ILE A 36 -1.75 -17.00 -0.96
CA ILE A 36 -2.00 -15.66 -0.43
C ILE A 36 -1.37 -14.66 -1.41
N PRO A 37 -2.15 -13.69 -1.94
CA PRO A 37 -1.60 -12.65 -2.79
C PRO A 37 -0.46 -11.94 -2.07
N ARG A 38 0.73 -11.93 -2.66
CA ARG A 38 1.89 -11.22 -2.15
C ARG A 38 2.01 -9.90 -2.89
N CYS A 39 1.51 -8.83 -2.29
CA CYS A 39 1.56 -7.49 -2.89
C CYS A 39 2.89 -6.79 -2.66
N GLN A 40 3.92 -7.52 -2.18
CA GLN A 40 5.20 -6.92 -1.83
C GLN A 40 5.91 -6.27 -3.04
N GLY A 41 6.73 -5.27 -2.71
CA GLY A 41 7.48 -4.44 -3.65
C GLY A 41 6.63 -3.45 -4.44
N TRP A 42 5.33 -3.33 -4.16
CA TRP A 42 4.45 -2.38 -4.85
C TRP A 42 4.98 -0.96 -4.72
N HIS A 43 5.54 -0.60 -3.55
CA HIS A 43 6.00 0.74 -3.29
C HIS A 43 7.19 1.11 -4.20
N SER A 44 8.08 0.15 -4.47
CA SER A 44 9.23 0.35 -5.37
C SER A 44 8.84 0.49 -6.85
N ARG A 45 7.70 -0.08 -7.24
CA ARG A 45 7.15 -0.01 -8.61
C ARG A 45 6.26 1.21 -8.84
N ALA A 46 5.76 1.81 -7.76
CA ALA A 46 4.93 2.99 -7.83
C ALA A 46 5.73 4.21 -8.33
N VAL A 47 5.05 5.09 -9.07
CA VAL A 47 5.65 6.32 -9.59
C VAL A 47 5.03 7.55 -8.93
N PRO A 48 5.73 8.68 -8.82
CA PRO A 48 5.13 9.91 -8.32
C PRO A 48 3.90 10.32 -9.13
N TYR A 49 2.82 10.72 -8.45
CA TYR A 49 1.62 11.19 -9.12
C TYR A 49 1.90 12.52 -9.87
N PRO A 50 1.46 12.67 -11.14
CA PRO A 50 1.92 13.76 -12.02
C PRO A 50 1.67 15.18 -11.52
N SER A 51 0.56 15.40 -10.80
CA SER A 51 0.25 16.72 -10.23
C SER A 51 -0.56 16.59 -8.95
N LYS A 52 0.00 17.05 -7.84
CA LYS A 52 -0.69 16.97 -6.54
C LYS A 52 -1.97 17.81 -6.48
N SER A 53 -2.03 18.91 -7.23
CA SER A 53 -3.16 19.84 -7.21
C SER A 53 -4.41 19.31 -7.91
N THR A 54 -4.27 18.32 -8.79
CA THR A 54 -5.40 17.73 -9.52
C THR A 54 -6.10 16.63 -8.74
N PHE A 55 -5.50 16.16 -7.64
CA PHE A 55 -6.10 15.13 -6.79
C PHE A 55 -6.81 15.74 -5.58
N THR A 56 -8.05 15.31 -5.38
CA THR A 56 -8.83 15.60 -4.18
C THR A 56 -9.34 14.30 -3.59
N PRO A 57 -8.87 13.89 -2.39
CA PRO A 57 -9.34 12.68 -1.76
C PRO A 57 -10.81 12.85 -1.39
N THR A 58 -11.62 11.83 -1.69
CA THR A 58 -13.05 11.81 -1.37
C THR A 58 -13.41 10.45 -0.79
N LEU A 59 -14.52 10.38 -0.03
CA LEU A 59 -14.98 9.09 0.50
C LEU A 59 -15.35 8.13 -0.64
N GLN A 60 -15.98 8.66 -1.70
CA GLN A 60 -16.49 7.84 -2.81
C GLN A 60 -15.37 7.15 -3.59
N SER A 61 -14.18 7.76 -3.62
CA SER A 61 -13.00 7.19 -4.26
C SER A 61 -12.12 6.37 -3.32
N LEU A 62 -12.33 6.44 -2.00
CA LEU A 62 -11.53 5.71 -1.03
C LEU A 62 -11.79 4.20 -1.14
N SER A 63 -10.72 3.42 -1.34
CA SER A 63 -10.78 1.96 -1.35
C SER A 63 -10.49 1.40 0.05
N PHE A 64 -9.44 1.91 0.72
CA PHE A 64 -9.20 1.70 2.16
C PHE A 64 -8.19 2.72 2.71
N MET A 65 -8.10 2.81 4.03
CA MET A 65 -7.07 3.57 4.73
C MET A 65 -6.48 2.74 5.87
N VAL A 66 -5.19 2.87 6.10
CA VAL A 66 -4.49 2.34 7.28
C VAL A 66 -3.95 3.51 8.09
N ARG A 67 -4.30 3.53 9.37
CA ARG A 67 -3.77 4.46 10.36
C ARG A 67 -2.93 3.70 11.37
N SER A 68 -2.03 4.39 12.05
CA SER A 68 -1.29 3.89 13.19
C SER A 68 -1.61 4.74 14.40
N CYS A 69 -1.96 4.11 15.51
CA CYS A 69 -2.13 4.74 16.80
C CYS A 69 -0.93 4.36 17.67
N SER A 70 -0.17 5.35 18.11
CA SER A 70 0.99 5.17 18.98
C SER A 70 1.07 6.31 20.00
N MET A 71 1.88 6.15 21.04
CA MET A 71 2.10 7.24 22.01
C MET A 71 2.64 8.53 21.39
N ALA A 72 3.47 8.41 20.34
CA ALA A 72 4.08 9.55 19.68
C ALA A 72 3.15 10.21 18.65
N ASP A 73 2.26 9.43 18.04
CA ASP A 73 1.30 9.87 17.04
C ASP A 73 0.05 9.00 17.17
N ALA A 74 -0.98 9.55 17.82
CA ALA A 74 -2.26 8.86 18.06
C ALA A 74 -3.07 8.65 16.77
N ASP A 75 -2.66 9.25 15.66
CA ASP A 75 -3.38 9.24 14.40
C ASP A 75 -2.40 9.30 13.22
N GLY A 76 -1.37 8.46 13.20
CA GLY A 76 -0.43 8.42 12.08
C GLY A 76 -1.11 7.89 10.82
N LEU A 77 -0.96 8.56 9.68
CA LEU A 77 -1.32 7.95 8.39
C LEU A 77 -0.24 6.93 8.03
N VAL A 78 -0.62 5.70 7.67
CA VAL A 78 0.31 4.70 7.11
C VAL A 78 0.18 4.66 5.59
N LEU A 79 -1.04 4.50 5.10
CA LEU A 79 -1.36 4.40 3.69
C LEU A 79 -2.86 4.68 3.47
N ALA A 80 -3.21 5.36 2.39
CA ALA A 80 -4.59 5.40 1.90
C ALA A 80 -4.62 5.12 0.40
N LEU A 81 -5.53 4.24 -0.04
CA LEU A 81 -5.72 3.91 -1.45
C LEU A 81 -7.03 4.49 -1.97
N PHE A 82 -6.97 5.08 -3.15
CA PHE A 82 -8.08 5.69 -3.85
C PHE A 82 -8.16 5.18 -5.28
N GLU A 83 -9.38 4.96 -5.76
CA GLU A 83 -9.66 4.65 -7.16
C GLU A 83 -9.17 5.78 -8.09
N PRO A 84 -8.66 5.45 -9.30
CA PRO A 84 -8.52 4.09 -9.82
C PRO A 84 -7.22 3.37 -9.40
N ASN A 85 -6.17 4.09 -9.00
CA ASN A 85 -4.87 3.51 -8.67
C ASN A 85 -3.94 4.51 -7.95
N ILE A 86 -4.50 5.32 -7.07
CA ILE A 86 -3.77 6.38 -6.36
C ILE A 86 -3.52 5.94 -4.93
N ALA A 87 -2.28 6.03 -4.46
CA ALA A 87 -1.96 5.90 -3.05
C ALA A 87 -1.48 7.22 -2.46
N VAL A 88 -1.86 7.47 -1.22
CA VAL A 88 -1.26 8.48 -0.36
C VAL A 88 -0.41 7.75 0.67
N ALA A 89 0.90 7.86 0.55
CA ALA A 89 1.84 7.26 1.50
C ALA A 89 1.82 7.98 2.85
N LYS A 90 2.45 7.38 3.87
CA LYS A 90 2.62 7.95 5.22
C LYS A 90 3.10 9.41 5.24
N THR A 91 3.98 9.79 4.32
CA THR A 91 4.51 11.16 4.21
C THR A 91 3.55 12.14 3.55
N GLY A 92 2.36 11.72 3.10
CA GLY A 92 1.43 12.52 2.32
C GLY A 92 1.77 12.60 0.83
N HIS A 93 2.80 11.88 0.37
CA HIS A 93 3.12 11.79 -1.05
C HIS A 93 2.08 10.99 -1.82
N LEU A 94 1.67 11.54 -2.96
CA LEU A 94 0.81 10.87 -3.92
C LEU A 94 1.65 9.99 -4.84
N LEU A 95 1.26 8.74 -4.92
CA LEU A 95 1.85 7.72 -5.78
C LEU A 95 0.79 7.19 -6.73
N LEU A 96 1.18 6.93 -7.97
CA LEU A 96 0.40 6.20 -8.94
C LEU A 96 0.88 4.74 -8.97
N LEU A 97 -0.03 3.82 -8.69
CA LEU A 97 0.24 2.39 -8.62
C LEU A 97 0.04 1.76 -9.98
N GLN A 98 0.72 0.64 -10.23
CA GLN A 98 0.32 -0.26 -11.31
C GLN A 98 -1.06 -0.86 -10.98
N PRO A 99 -1.94 -1.07 -11.98
CA PRO A 99 -3.26 -1.65 -11.74
C PRO A 99 -3.22 -2.98 -10.99
N GLU A 100 -2.21 -3.81 -11.26
CA GLU A 100 -2.00 -5.11 -10.62
C GLU A 100 -1.74 -4.95 -9.12
N ASP A 101 -0.91 -3.98 -8.74
CA ASP A 101 -0.58 -3.68 -7.35
C ASP A 101 -1.77 -3.12 -6.59
N PHE A 102 -2.52 -2.21 -7.24
CA PHE A 102 -3.74 -1.65 -6.68
C PHE A 102 -4.79 -2.75 -6.41
N ASN A 103 -5.03 -3.62 -7.39
CA ASN A 103 -5.96 -4.73 -7.27
C ASN A 103 -5.52 -5.72 -6.19
N CYS A 104 -4.21 -6.00 -6.10
CA CYS A 104 -3.67 -6.89 -5.07
C CYS A 104 -3.95 -6.33 -3.66
N LEU A 105 -3.59 -5.07 -3.41
CA LEU A 105 -3.74 -4.42 -2.11
C LEU A 105 -5.21 -4.30 -1.69
N THR A 106 -6.08 -3.87 -2.61
CA THR A 106 -7.52 -3.73 -2.34
C THR A 106 -8.18 -5.10 -2.10
N ASN A 107 -7.75 -6.15 -2.80
CA ASN A 107 -8.22 -7.51 -2.54
C ASN A 107 -7.77 -8.03 -1.17
N LEU A 108 -6.51 -7.83 -0.78
CA LEU A 108 -6.03 -8.20 0.57
C LEU A 108 -6.78 -7.43 1.66
N ALA A 109 -6.99 -6.12 1.49
CA ALA A 109 -7.76 -5.31 2.44
C ALA A 109 -9.20 -5.82 2.57
N SER A 110 -9.84 -6.17 1.44
CA SER A 110 -11.20 -6.71 1.40
C SER A 110 -11.30 -8.05 2.12
N ILE A 111 -10.38 -8.99 1.87
CA ILE A 111 -10.36 -10.29 2.55
C ILE A 111 -10.12 -10.09 4.05
N THR A 112 -9.14 -9.26 4.42
CA THR A 112 -8.79 -8.94 5.81
C THR A 112 -9.99 -8.40 6.58
N SER A 113 -10.60 -7.32 6.08
CA SER A 113 -11.75 -6.68 6.72
C SER A 113 -13.02 -7.53 6.74
N ARG A 114 -13.23 -8.45 5.79
CA ARG A 114 -14.43 -9.29 5.75
C ARG A 114 -14.31 -10.51 6.66
N LYS A 115 -13.16 -11.17 6.64
CA LYS A 115 -12.93 -12.46 7.30
C LYS A 115 -12.32 -12.31 8.69
N TYR A 116 -11.49 -11.30 8.91
CA TYR A 116 -10.68 -11.12 10.12
C TYR A 116 -11.02 -9.79 10.79
N LYS A 117 -12.29 -9.63 11.17
CA LYS A 117 -12.80 -8.43 11.85
C LYS A 117 -12.32 -8.39 13.30
N GLY A 118 -12.27 -7.20 13.89
CA GLY A 118 -11.92 -7.02 15.31
C GLY A 118 -10.47 -6.63 15.53
N SER A 119 -9.99 -6.88 16.75
CA SER A 119 -8.65 -6.54 17.21
C SER A 119 -7.78 -7.79 17.30
N TRP A 120 -6.56 -7.69 16.78
CA TRP A 120 -5.56 -8.74 16.81
C TRP A 120 -4.33 -8.24 17.56
N ASP A 121 -4.12 -8.71 18.77
CA ASP A 121 -3.02 -8.25 19.61
C ASP A 121 -1.88 -9.27 19.56
N VAL A 122 -0.77 -8.89 18.93
CA VAL A 122 0.44 -9.72 18.87
C VAL A 122 1.14 -9.67 20.23
N LYS A 123 1.52 -10.83 20.75
CA LYS A 123 2.20 -10.98 22.03
C LYS A 123 3.54 -10.26 22.00
N THR A 124 3.81 -9.47 23.04
CA THR A 124 5.04 -8.69 23.16
C THR A 124 5.39 -8.44 24.62
N ASP A 125 6.70 -8.43 24.93
CA ASP A 125 7.19 -8.08 26.26
C ASP A 125 7.23 -6.55 26.50
N VAL A 126 6.92 -5.76 25.46
CA VAL A 126 7.02 -4.30 25.51
C VAL A 126 5.63 -3.68 25.52
N SER A 127 5.35 -2.87 26.54
CA SER A 127 4.09 -2.13 26.63
C SER A 127 4.02 -0.94 25.65
N CYS A 128 2.81 -0.44 25.42
CA CYS A 128 2.55 0.77 24.62
C CYS A 128 3.03 0.69 23.15
N GLN A 129 2.99 -0.50 22.56
CA GLN A 129 3.23 -0.66 21.13
C GLN A 129 2.16 0.02 20.29
N SER A 130 2.48 0.31 19.03
CA SER A 130 1.54 0.87 18.08
C SER A 130 0.45 -0.14 17.71
N THR A 131 -0.74 0.40 17.40
CA THR A 131 -1.86 -0.34 16.82
C THR A 131 -2.18 0.23 15.46
N ASP A 132 -2.13 -0.60 14.42
CA ASP A 132 -2.55 -0.20 13.10
C ASP A 132 -4.03 -0.55 12.86
N LEU A 133 -4.77 0.37 12.25
CA LEU A 133 -6.19 0.27 11.99
C LEU A 133 -6.46 0.28 10.50
N LEU A 134 -6.84 -0.86 9.94
CA LEU A 134 -7.40 -0.98 8.60
C LEU A 134 -8.85 -0.50 8.62
N CYS A 135 -9.13 0.56 7.88
CA CYS A 135 -10.46 1.15 7.70
C CYS A 135 -10.92 0.92 6.25
N VAL A 136 -11.96 0.10 6.05
CA VAL A 136 -12.54 -0.16 4.73
C VAL A 136 -13.96 0.43 4.66
N PRO A 137 -14.26 1.34 3.71
CA PRO A 137 -15.56 1.97 3.62
C PRO A 137 -16.66 0.98 3.23
N VAL A 138 -17.82 1.13 3.86
CA VAL A 138 -19.03 0.37 3.54
C VAL A 138 -19.91 1.22 2.63
N ARG A 139 -20.15 0.76 1.39
CA ARG A 139 -20.82 1.59 0.37
C ARG A 139 -22.33 1.77 0.61
N ASP A 140 -22.95 0.86 1.37
CA ASP A 140 -24.40 0.83 1.61
C ASP A 140 -24.78 1.10 3.08
N SER A 141 -23.85 1.63 3.88
CA SER A 141 -24.07 1.79 5.32
C SER A 141 -24.73 3.12 5.70
N ASN A 142 -25.53 3.06 6.78
CA ASN A 142 -25.92 4.22 7.59
C ASN A 142 -24.67 5.06 7.96
N PRO A 143 -24.74 6.41 7.99
CA PRO A 143 -23.64 7.29 8.41
C PRO A 143 -22.94 6.91 9.72
N SER A 144 -23.59 6.16 10.62
CA SER A 144 -22.98 5.66 11.86
C SER A 144 -22.04 4.45 11.70
N HIS A 145 -22.11 3.69 10.59
CA HIS A 145 -21.29 2.48 10.35
C HIS A 145 -20.55 2.55 9.01
N ARG A 146 -19.91 3.69 8.73
CA ARG A 146 -19.28 3.98 7.43
C ARG A 146 -18.05 3.14 7.11
N PHE A 147 -17.47 2.47 8.10
CA PHE A 147 -16.25 1.69 7.95
C PHE A 147 -16.36 0.35 8.68
N VAL A 148 -15.76 -0.69 8.09
CA VAL A 148 -15.32 -1.87 8.82
C VAL A 148 -13.89 -1.63 9.26
N VAL A 149 -13.63 -1.83 10.55
CA VAL A 149 -12.30 -1.64 11.15
C VAL A 149 -11.74 -2.99 11.59
N THR A 150 -10.51 -3.27 11.17
CA THR A 150 -9.67 -4.35 11.70
C THR A 150 -8.42 -3.71 12.27
N SER A 151 -8.10 -3.99 13.53
CA SER A 151 -6.90 -3.49 14.19
C SER A 151 -5.89 -4.59 14.45
N VAL A 152 -4.61 -4.25 14.32
CA VAL A 152 -3.50 -5.13 14.72
C VAL A 152 -2.56 -4.35 15.62
N SER A 153 -2.31 -4.85 16.82
CA SER A 153 -1.42 -4.22 17.80
C SER A 153 -0.10 -4.96 17.90
N ALA A 154 0.97 -4.21 18.20
CA ALA A 154 2.31 -4.75 18.46
C ALA A 154 2.93 -5.56 17.31
N TYR A 155 2.43 -5.38 16.09
CA TYR A 155 2.96 -6.06 14.92
C TYR A 155 4.20 -5.36 14.38
N ILE A 156 5.25 -6.14 14.12
CA ILE A 156 6.50 -5.67 13.51
C ILE A 156 6.59 -6.29 12.11
N PRO A 157 6.56 -5.47 11.03
CA PRO A 157 6.65 -5.97 9.66
C PRO A 157 7.92 -6.78 9.41
N GLY A 158 7.76 -7.94 8.77
CA GLY A 158 8.86 -8.87 8.49
C GLY A 158 9.38 -9.68 9.69
N ASP A 159 8.83 -9.49 10.90
CA ASP A 159 9.11 -10.35 12.05
C ASP A 159 8.40 -11.71 11.91
N GLN A 160 9.02 -12.75 12.46
CA GLN A 160 8.43 -14.09 12.57
C GLN A 160 7.52 -14.23 13.79
N SER A 161 7.64 -13.34 14.79
CA SER A 161 6.75 -13.34 15.95
C SER A 161 5.33 -12.97 15.54
N ARG A 162 4.44 -13.96 15.56
CA ARG A 162 3.02 -13.81 15.24
C ARG A 162 2.10 -14.43 16.28
N GLU A 163 2.64 -14.91 17.38
CA GLU A 163 1.84 -15.41 18.51
C GLU A 163 0.91 -14.30 19.00
N LEU A 164 -0.37 -14.60 19.19
CA LEU A 164 -1.32 -13.65 19.74
C LEU A 164 -1.24 -13.65 21.27
N GLU A 165 -1.47 -12.51 21.90
CA GLU A 165 -1.54 -12.37 23.36
C GLU A 165 -2.66 -13.28 23.93
N GLU A 166 -3.82 -13.23 23.28
CA GLU A 166 -4.95 -14.12 23.54
C GLU A 166 -5.45 -14.75 22.22
N PRO A 167 -5.99 -15.98 22.24
CA PRO A 167 -6.55 -16.58 21.05
C PRO A 167 -7.76 -15.80 20.53
N GLU A 168 -7.72 -15.35 19.29
CA GLU A 168 -8.79 -14.58 18.64
C GLU A 168 -9.43 -15.42 17.53
N GLN A 169 -10.76 -15.58 17.57
CA GLN A 169 -11.51 -16.35 16.55
C GLN A 169 -10.99 -17.79 16.33
N GLY A 170 -10.39 -18.40 17.36
CA GLY A 170 -9.81 -19.74 17.30
C GLY A 170 -8.41 -19.79 16.68
N PHE A 171 -7.78 -18.64 16.41
CA PHE A 171 -6.39 -18.53 16.02
C PHE A 171 -5.51 -18.26 17.24
N TYR A 172 -4.34 -18.88 17.28
CA TYR A 172 -3.28 -18.62 18.27
C TYR A 172 -2.15 -17.78 17.70
N GLU A 173 -2.15 -17.59 16.38
CA GLU A 173 -1.20 -16.78 15.64
C GLU A 173 -1.94 -15.85 14.69
N LEU A 174 -1.34 -14.69 14.39
CA LEU A 174 -1.87 -13.74 13.44
C LEU A 174 -2.05 -14.41 12.07
N PRO A 175 -3.27 -14.44 11.51
CA PRO A 175 -3.51 -15.14 10.25
C PRO A 175 -2.62 -14.60 9.12
N ASP A 176 -2.06 -15.50 8.31
CA ASP A 176 -1.12 -15.13 7.24
C ASP A 176 -1.65 -14.04 6.29
N THR A 177 -2.96 -13.99 6.06
CA THR A 177 -3.57 -12.95 5.22
C THR A 177 -3.53 -11.57 5.88
N VAL A 178 -3.74 -11.51 7.20
CA VAL A 178 -3.65 -10.27 7.98
C VAL A 178 -2.19 -9.80 8.00
N ALA A 179 -1.27 -10.71 8.32
CA ALA A 179 0.17 -10.43 8.30
C ALA A 179 0.63 -9.93 6.92
N ALA A 180 0.28 -10.64 5.83
CA ALA A 180 0.65 -10.26 4.48
C ALA A 180 0.11 -8.88 4.07
N PHE A 181 -1.09 -8.51 4.53
CA PHE A 181 -1.64 -7.18 4.32
C PHE A 181 -0.82 -6.12 5.06
N PHE A 182 -0.58 -6.32 6.36
CA PHE A 182 0.16 -5.34 7.16
C PHE A 182 1.63 -5.23 6.74
N ASP A 183 2.29 -6.31 6.35
CA ASP A 183 3.61 -6.26 5.73
C ASP A 183 3.62 -5.36 4.49
N ALA A 184 2.64 -5.53 3.60
CA ALA A 184 2.58 -4.77 2.35
C ALA A 184 2.36 -3.27 2.59
N VAL A 185 1.44 -2.88 3.48
CA VAL A 185 1.16 -1.44 3.72
C VAL A 185 2.30 -0.73 4.44
N HIS A 186 3.13 -1.46 5.19
CA HIS A 186 4.30 -0.91 5.86
C HIS A 186 5.48 -0.63 4.93
N GLU A 187 5.43 -1.02 3.66
CA GLU A 187 6.44 -0.62 2.67
C GLU A 187 6.60 0.90 2.56
N THR A 188 5.55 1.66 2.90
CA THR A 188 5.56 3.14 2.90
C THR A 188 6.56 3.76 3.88
N TYR A 189 7.04 3.00 4.87
CA TYR A 189 8.01 3.49 5.87
C TYR A 189 9.43 3.62 5.31
N TRP A 190 9.77 2.87 4.25
CA TRP A 190 11.17 2.58 3.93
C TRP A 190 11.81 3.48 2.87
N CYS A 191 11.12 4.48 2.31
CA CYS A 191 11.55 5.08 1.03
C CYS A 191 11.50 6.60 0.88
N PHE A 192 11.36 7.40 1.95
CA PHE A 192 11.46 8.86 1.81
C PHE A 192 12.32 9.52 2.89
N PRO A 193 13.21 10.45 2.53
CA PRO A 193 13.88 11.28 3.53
C PRO A 193 12.83 12.09 4.30
N LEU A 194 12.96 12.11 5.64
CA LEU A 194 12.00 12.70 6.58
C LEU A 194 11.68 14.20 6.35
N GLN A 195 12.33 14.88 5.42
CA GLN A 195 12.20 16.33 5.18
C GLN A 195 11.08 16.71 4.19
N SER A 196 10.33 15.76 3.62
CA SER A 196 9.33 16.04 2.57
C SER A 196 7.88 15.71 2.96
N TYR A 197 7.49 15.90 4.22
CA TYR A 197 6.10 15.63 4.64
C TYR A 197 5.11 16.63 4.02
N ASP A 198 4.09 16.11 3.34
CA ASP A 198 2.96 16.87 2.83
C ASP A 198 1.81 16.84 3.86
N GLN A 199 1.99 17.60 4.94
CA GLN A 199 1.02 17.68 6.05
C GLN A 199 -0.38 18.09 5.58
N ARG A 200 -0.48 18.88 4.52
CA ARG A 200 -1.78 19.29 3.96
C ARG A 200 -2.49 18.11 3.33
N MET A 201 -1.79 17.27 2.57
CA MET A 201 -2.39 16.06 2.00
C MET A 201 -2.83 15.08 3.10
N ILE A 202 -1.99 14.87 4.12
CA ILE A 202 -2.32 14.01 5.28
C ILE A 202 -3.61 14.50 5.95
N ALA A 203 -3.71 15.79 6.24
CA ALA A 203 -4.91 16.38 6.83
C ALA A 203 -6.16 16.20 5.95
N ARG A 204 -6.04 16.37 4.62
CA ARG A 204 -7.15 16.16 3.67
C ARG A 204 -7.62 14.70 3.66
N VAL A 205 -6.69 13.75 3.69
CA VAL A 205 -7.02 12.31 3.73
C VAL A 205 -7.71 11.93 5.04
N LYS A 206 -7.19 12.38 6.18
CA LYS A 206 -7.83 12.17 7.48
C LYS A 206 -9.25 12.72 7.52
N ALA A 207 -9.46 13.91 6.95
CA ALA A 207 -10.78 14.53 6.87
C ALA A 207 -11.81 13.73 6.06
N VAL A 208 -11.38 12.82 5.16
CA VAL A 208 -12.31 11.92 4.43
C VAL A 208 -13.01 10.95 5.37
N ILE A 209 -12.27 10.43 6.36
CA ILE A 209 -12.81 9.54 7.38
C ILE A 209 -13.47 10.35 8.51
N GLY A 210 -13.01 11.58 8.76
CA GLY A 210 -13.53 12.47 9.80
C GLY A 210 -13.22 11.95 11.21
N ASP A 211 -13.84 12.55 12.24
CA ASP A 211 -13.65 12.18 13.65
C ASP A 211 -14.33 10.85 14.04
N LEU A 212 -14.76 10.05 13.05
CA LEU A 212 -15.53 8.80 13.23
C LEU A 212 -14.79 7.71 14.02
N LEU A 213 -13.51 7.92 14.33
CA LEU A 213 -12.65 7.02 15.09
C LEU A 213 -11.93 7.76 16.22
N ALA A 214 -12.57 8.76 16.83
CA ALA A 214 -12.23 9.19 18.19
C ALA A 214 -12.55 8.02 19.15
N LEU A 215 -11.68 7.01 19.13
CA LEU A 215 -11.61 5.94 20.12
C LEU A 215 -10.99 6.48 21.41
#